data_AF-A0A0B3AQF3-F1
#
_entry.id   AF-A0A0B3AQF3-F1
#
_cell.length_a   1.000
_cell.length_b   1.000
_cell.length_c   1.000
_cell.angle_alpha   90.00
_cell.angle_beta   90.00
_cell.angle_gamma   90.00
#
_symmetry.space_group_name_H-M   'P 1'
#
loop_
_entity.id
_entity.type
_entity.pdbx_description
1 polymer ?
#
loop_
_entity_poly.entity_id
_entity_poly.type
_entity_poly.pdbx_seq_one_letter_code
_entity_poly.pdbx_strand_id
1 'polypeptide(L)'
;MELFNWKLKEEDLHEYIISAYESKGYKCTNFHDSGASVEGGVDILAEKDNEKIAFCVKIKPIKSDADQLKKFYETPFNKKMYVFVKDPTRPFYDELSNYPKIEILNSKDLDLLFKNTKVEEYLKRYFYSHNLFREIEKIIFILHSSKGCKNDNLDVSDFNLLWELKDRVVSFNKSSQTLFDMNNIRFKSVYDDPENKILFELIDHLEECLEYLKEYAERLRVQFEEVKKKNPAILSYFWMVCKPRSNWFELLGPLNDLPSNEIPRRFFHFFFKRMPSSFTYGLLIWILEEMQDVAEGLEDGVDWTLQDILNKEK
;
A
#
# COMPACT_ATOMS: atom_id res chain seq x y z
N MET A 1 1.72 -9.70 7.72
CA MET A 1 0.65 -9.42 6.73
C MET A 1 0.50 -10.56 5.72
N GLU A 2 -0.60 -10.66 4.97
CA GLU A 2 -0.71 -11.61 3.84
C GLU A 2 0.08 -11.10 2.62
N LEU A 3 0.99 -11.91 2.07
CA LEU A 3 1.80 -11.55 0.91
C LEU A 3 0.94 -11.32 -0.34
N PHE A 4 1.18 -10.22 -1.05
CA PHE A 4 0.47 -9.87 -2.28
C PHE A 4 -1.06 -9.86 -2.12
N ASN A 5 -1.58 -9.47 -0.96
CA ASN A 5 -3.02 -9.36 -0.69
C ASN A 5 -3.67 -8.11 -1.32
N TRP A 6 -3.13 -7.67 -2.46
CA TRP A 6 -3.67 -6.63 -3.30
C TRP A 6 -3.94 -7.20 -4.69
N LYS A 7 -4.68 -6.45 -5.51
CA LYS A 7 -4.94 -6.82 -6.90
C LYS A 7 -3.67 -6.59 -7.73
N LEU A 8 -2.71 -7.50 -7.60
CA LEU A 8 -1.48 -7.55 -8.38
C LEU A 8 -1.79 -8.00 -9.81
N LYS A 9 -1.32 -7.23 -10.79
CA LYS A 9 -1.31 -7.65 -12.19
C LYS A 9 0.03 -8.31 -12.54
N GLU A 10 0.04 -9.10 -13.61
CA GLU A 10 1.25 -9.78 -14.07
C GLU A 10 2.34 -8.76 -14.45
N GLU A 11 1.95 -7.65 -15.06
CA GLU A 11 2.84 -6.56 -15.44
C GLU A 11 3.50 -5.89 -14.22
N ASP A 12 2.76 -5.69 -13.13
CA ASP A 12 3.32 -5.15 -11.88
C ASP A 12 4.43 -6.09 -11.36
N LEU A 13 4.22 -7.41 -11.45
CA LEU A 13 5.21 -8.40 -11.02
C LEU A 13 6.45 -8.41 -11.92
N HIS A 14 6.29 -8.17 -13.23
CA HIS A 14 7.41 -8.01 -14.15
C HIS A 14 8.27 -6.82 -13.75
N GLU A 15 7.66 -5.67 -13.50
CA GLU A 15 8.35 -4.45 -13.07
C GLU A 15 9.15 -4.68 -11.77
N TYR A 16 8.59 -5.44 -10.81
CA TYR A 16 9.28 -5.73 -9.56
C TYR A 16 10.49 -6.64 -9.74
N ILE A 17 10.37 -7.68 -10.58
CA ILE A 17 11.49 -8.58 -10.92
C ILE A 17 12.59 -7.80 -11.64
N ILE A 18 12.22 -6.97 -12.62
CA ILE A 18 13.16 -6.12 -13.36
C ILE A 18 13.90 -5.21 -12.39
N SER A 19 13.18 -4.44 -11.58
CA SER A 19 13.77 -3.52 -10.59
C SER A 19 14.70 -4.27 -9.61
N ALA A 20 14.29 -5.45 -9.14
CA ALA A 20 15.09 -6.27 -8.24
C ALA A 20 16.42 -6.71 -8.89
N TYR A 21 16.40 -7.16 -10.13
CA TYR A 21 17.61 -7.64 -10.82
C TYR A 21 18.48 -6.49 -11.34
N GLU A 22 17.89 -5.38 -11.77
CA GLU A 22 18.62 -4.15 -12.10
C GLU A 22 19.39 -3.61 -10.89
N SER A 23 18.80 -3.64 -9.69
CA SER A 23 19.50 -3.28 -8.45
C SER A 23 20.72 -4.16 -8.15
N LYS A 24 20.72 -5.41 -8.66
CA LYS A 24 21.85 -6.35 -8.58
C LYS A 24 22.86 -6.17 -9.72
N GLY A 25 22.64 -5.19 -10.60
CA GLY A 25 23.51 -4.86 -11.74
C GLY A 25 23.26 -5.71 -12.99
N TYR A 26 22.10 -6.34 -13.13
CA TYR A 26 21.71 -6.99 -14.38
C TYR A 26 21.11 -5.95 -15.33
N LYS A 27 21.30 -6.18 -16.63
CA LYS A 27 20.50 -5.53 -17.67
C LYS A 27 19.27 -6.39 -17.92
N CYS A 28 18.07 -5.82 -17.76
CA CYS A 28 16.82 -6.54 -17.94
C CYS A 28 16.13 -6.15 -19.27
N THR A 29 15.52 -7.13 -19.92
CA THR A 29 14.67 -6.94 -21.11
C THR A 29 13.28 -7.52 -20.81
N ASN A 30 12.24 -6.70 -20.99
CA ASN A 30 10.84 -7.13 -20.86
C ASN A 30 10.29 -7.53 -22.25
N PHE A 31 10.08 -8.83 -22.47
CA PHE A 31 9.54 -9.31 -23.74
C PHE A 31 8.03 -9.13 -23.86
N HIS A 32 7.35 -8.89 -22.74
CA HIS A 32 5.92 -8.59 -22.75
C HIS A 32 5.61 -7.27 -23.48
N ASP A 33 6.49 -6.27 -23.39
CA ASP A 33 6.27 -4.92 -23.96
C ASP A 33 6.71 -4.81 -25.43
N SER A 34 7.56 -5.72 -25.91
CA SER A 34 8.17 -5.65 -27.25
C SER A 34 7.38 -6.37 -28.35
N GLY A 35 6.21 -6.95 -28.02
CA GLY A 35 5.32 -7.63 -28.95
C GLY A 35 5.43 -9.15 -28.89
N ALA A 36 4.30 -9.78 -28.57
CA ALA A 36 4.16 -11.20 -28.27
C ALA A 36 4.37 -12.11 -29.50
N SER A 37 5.60 -12.59 -29.73
CA SER A 37 5.85 -13.86 -30.42
C SER A 37 7.29 -14.39 -30.32
N VAL A 38 8.23 -13.69 -29.67
CA VAL A 38 9.63 -13.82 -30.11
C VAL A 38 10.44 -14.90 -29.39
N GLU A 39 10.19 -15.29 -28.13
CA GLU A 39 11.19 -16.11 -27.41
C GLU A 39 10.66 -17.30 -26.58
N GLY A 40 9.62 -17.99 -27.04
CA GLY A 40 9.35 -19.34 -26.53
C GLY A 40 8.93 -19.40 -25.06
N GLY A 41 8.12 -18.45 -24.60
CA GLY A 41 7.56 -18.45 -23.24
C GLY A 41 8.41 -17.74 -22.18
N VAL A 42 9.46 -17.03 -22.59
CA VAL A 42 10.21 -16.10 -21.72
C VAL A 42 9.48 -14.76 -21.67
N ASP A 43 9.24 -14.27 -20.45
CA ASP A 43 8.64 -12.95 -20.21
C ASP A 43 9.72 -11.90 -19.92
N ILE A 44 10.78 -12.28 -19.18
CA ILE A 44 11.88 -11.39 -18.80
C ILE A 44 13.21 -12.10 -19.01
N LEU A 45 14.21 -11.37 -19.51
CA LEU A 45 15.59 -11.83 -19.56
C LEU A 45 16.49 -10.85 -18.80
N ALA A 46 17.22 -11.36 -17.80
CA ALA A 46 18.23 -10.60 -17.06
C ALA A 46 19.63 -11.09 -17.45
N GLU A 47 20.49 -10.16 -17.84
CA GLU A 47 21.85 -10.44 -18.31
C GLU A 47 22.88 -9.70 -17.47
N LYS A 48 23.91 -10.40 -16.99
CA LYS A 48 25.06 -9.81 -16.32
C LYS A 48 26.31 -10.61 -16.67
N ASP A 49 27.29 -9.94 -17.28
CA ASP A 49 28.50 -10.57 -17.81
C ASP A 49 28.16 -11.73 -18.76
N ASN A 50 28.51 -12.98 -18.39
CA ASN A 50 28.20 -14.19 -19.15
C ASN A 50 26.98 -14.96 -18.59
N GLU A 51 26.33 -14.46 -17.54
CA GLU A 51 25.13 -15.07 -16.96
C GLU A 51 23.87 -14.51 -17.64
N LYS A 52 22.98 -15.41 -18.06
CA LYS A 52 21.64 -15.09 -18.56
C LYS A 52 20.59 -15.86 -17.78
N ILE A 53 19.64 -15.14 -17.20
CA ILE A 53 18.53 -15.69 -16.43
C ILE A 53 17.24 -15.35 -17.16
N ALA A 54 16.55 -16.39 -17.64
CA ALA A 54 15.24 -16.24 -18.25
C ALA A 54 14.14 -16.50 -17.21
N PHE A 55 13.09 -15.68 -17.23
CA PHE A 55 11.95 -15.79 -16.34
C PHE A 55 10.67 -16.05 -17.15
N CYS A 56 9.86 -16.98 -16.67
CA CYS A 56 8.45 -17.12 -17.07
C CYS A 56 7.61 -16.78 -15.83
N VAL A 57 6.69 -15.82 -15.95
CA VAL A 57 5.98 -15.23 -14.82
C VAL A 57 4.49 -15.47 -14.97
N LYS A 58 3.85 -15.96 -13.90
CA LYS A 58 2.39 -16.14 -13.85
C LYS A 58 1.85 -15.81 -12.47
N ILE A 59 0.76 -15.04 -12.39
CA ILE A 59 0.10 -14.78 -11.10
C ILE A 59 -0.42 -16.08 -10.46
N LYS A 60 -1.09 -16.92 -11.26
CA LYS A 60 -1.60 -18.23 -10.83
C LYS A 60 -1.52 -19.22 -11.99
N PRO A 61 -0.52 -20.11 -12.03
CA PRO A 61 -0.38 -21.07 -13.11
C PRO A 61 -1.55 -22.07 -13.16
N ILE A 62 -2.12 -22.25 -14.34
CA ILE A 62 -3.23 -23.15 -14.62
C ILE A 62 -2.84 -24.18 -15.70
N LYS A 63 -3.65 -25.24 -15.86
CA LYS A 63 -3.34 -26.33 -16.80
C LYS A 63 -3.05 -25.86 -18.23
N SER A 64 -3.72 -24.81 -18.72
CA SER A 64 -3.49 -24.29 -20.08
C SER A 64 -2.10 -23.66 -20.27
N ASP A 65 -1.40 -23.34 -19.19
CA ASP A 65 -0.06 -22.74 -19.25
C ASP A 65 1.05 -23.80 -19.46
N ALA A 66 0.70 -25.09 -19.42
CA ALA A 66 1.64 -26.21 -19.59
C ALA A 66 2.42 -26.14 -20.92
N ASP A 67 1.76 -25.73 -22.00
CA ASP A 67 2.41 -25.58 -23.31
C ASP A 67 3.44 -24.44 -23.31
N GLN A 68 3.19 -23.35 -22.58
CA GLN A 68 4.14 -22.26 -22.40
C GLN A 68 5.34 -22.73 -21.56
N LEU A 69 5.10 -23.46 -20.47
CA LEU A 69 6.14 -24.04 -19.63
C LEU A 69 7.08 -24.97 -20.43
N LYS A 70 6.53 -25.83 -21.29
CA LYS A 70 7.33 -26.70 -22.17
C LYS A 70 8.22 -25.89 -23.10
N LYS A 71 7.67 -24.88 -23.78
CA LYS A 71 8.44 -23.98 -24.65
C LYS A 71 9.55 -23.27 -23.87
N PHE A 72 9.23 -22.79 -22.67
CA PHE A 72 10.17 -22.12 -21.79
C PHE A 72 11.33 -23.04 -21.39
N TYR A 73 11.05 -24.31 -21.09
CA TYR A 73 12.08 -25.32 -20.79
C TYR A 73 13.06 -25.55 -21.95
N GLU A 74 12.54 -25.58 -23.19
CA GLU A 74 13.28 -25.83 -24.43
C GLU A 74 14.18 -24.65 -24.85
N THR A 75 14.02 -23.47 -24.24
CA THR A 75 14.87 -22.31 -24.55
C THR A 75 16.35 -22.56 -24.23
N PRO A 76 17.30 -21.93 -24.94
CA PRO A 76 18.73 -22.22 -24.80
C PRO A 76 19.38 -21.67 -23.51
N PHE A 77 18.62 -21.00 -22.65
CA PHE A 77 19.14 -20.38 -21.43
C PHE A 77 19.50 -21.43 -20.36
N ASN A 78 20.68 -21.30 -19.76
CA ASN A 78 21.16 -22.25 -18.75
C ASN A 78 20.46 -22.09 -17.40
N LYS A 79 20.04 -20.86 -17.06
CA LYS A 79 19.33 -20.55 -15.82
C LYS A 79 17.93 -20.06 -16.14
N LYS A 80 16.93 -20.80 -15.66
CA LYS A 80 15.52 -20.58 -15.94
C LYS A 80 14.76 -20.52 -14.63
N MET A 81 13.99 -19.47 -14.44
CA MET A 81 13.15 -19.27 -13.25
C MET A 81 11.69 -19.23 -13.64
N TYR A 82 10.87 -20.08 -13.03
CA TYR A 82 9.42 -20.01 -13.14
C TYR A 82 8.87 -19.32 -11.90
N VAL A 83 8.19 -18.20 -12.11
CA VAL A 83 7.78 -17.28 -11.07
C VAL A 83 6.28 -17.32 -10.89
N PHE A 84 5.82 -17.51 -9.66
CA PHE A 84 4.40 -17.38 -9.34
C PHE A 84 4.11 -16.84 -7.94
N VAL A 85 2.97 -16.16 -7.82
CA VAL A 85 2.51 -15.62 -6.53
C VAL A 85 1.53 -16.56 -5.85
N LYS A 86 0.54 -17.06 -6.60
CA LYS A 86 -0.44 -18.03 -6.11
C LYS A 86 -0.04 -19.44 -6.51
N ASP A 87 -0.32 -20.38 -5.62
CA ASP A 87 0.01 -21.79 -5.87
C ASP A 87 -0.59 -22.27 -7.20
N PRO A 88 0.20 -23.03 -7.99
CA PRO A 88 -0.25 -23.60 -9.24
C PRO A 88 -1.39 -24.59 -9.01
N THR A 89 -2.26 -24.75 -10.01
CA THR A 89 -3.23 -25.85 -10.00
C THR A 89 -2.52 -27.20 -9.99
N ARG A 90 -3.11 -28.22 -9.35
CA ARG A 90 -2.50 -29.56 -9.27
C ARG A 90 -2.04 -30.11 -10.62
N PRO A 91 -2.84 -30.04 -11.71
CA PRO A 91 -2.40 -30.51 -13.02
C PRO A 91 -1.19 -29.76 -13.57
N PHE A 92 -1.07 -28.46 -13.31
CA PHE A 92 0.10 -27.69 -13.72
C PHE A 92 1.32 -28.05 -12.89
N TYR A 93 1.15 -28.24 -11.57
CA TYR A 93 2.25 -28.63 -10.68
C TYR A 93 2.83 -30.01 -11.06
N ASP A 94 1.97 -30.97 -11.39
CA ASP A 94 2.39 -32.29 -11.86
C ASP A 94 3.22 -32.16 -13.16
N GLU A 95 2.83 -31.27 -14.07
CA GLU A 95 3.60 -30.98 -15.29
C GLU A 95 4.94 -30.27 -14.99
N LEU A 96 4.95 -29.27 -14.10
CA LEU A 96 6.14 -28.55 -13.67
C LEU A 96 7.20 -29.49 -13.08
N SER A 97 6.78 -30.53 -12.37
CA SER A 97 7.68 -31.51 -11.76
C SER A 97 8.50 -32.30 -12.80
N ASN A 98 8.08 -32.33 -14.07
CA ASN A 98 8.82 -32.98 -15.16
C ASN A 98 10.03 -32.15 -15.65
N TYR A 99 10.19 -30.91 -15.19
CA TYR A 99 11.22 -29.98 -15.66
C TYR A 99 12.18 -29.54 -14.53
N PRO A 100 13.01 -30.45 -13.97
CA PRO A 100 13.81 -30.19 -12.77
C PRO A 100 14.92 -29.15 -12.93
N LYS A 101 15.20 -28.69 -14.15
CA LYS A 101 16.19 -27.63 -14.42
C LYS A 101 15.59 -26.21 -14.30
N ILE A 102 14.29 -26.10 -14.10
CA ILE A 102 13.61 -24.83 -13.86
C ILE A 102 13.59 -24.59 -12.36
N GLU A 103 14.22 -23.50 -11.92
CA GLU A 103 14.13 -23.03 -10.55
C GLU A 103 12.75 -22.38 -10.33
N ILE A 104 12.18 -22.58 -9.14
CA ILE A 104 10.88 -22.02 -8.79
C ILE A 104 11.11 -20.83 -7.87
N LEU A 105 10.48 -19.69 -8.19
CA LEU A 105 10.34 -18.55 -7.29
C LEU A 105 8.87 -18.39 -6.92
N ASN A 106 8.51 -18.80 -5.71
CA ASN A 106 7.17 -18.64 -5.17
C ASN A 106 6.99 -17.27 -4.48
N SER A 107 5.80 -16.99 -3.94
CA SER A 107 5.52 -15.72 -3.26
C SER A 107 6.43 -15.40 -2.08
N LYS A 108 6.91 -16.38 -1.31
CA LYS A 108 7.84 -16.14 -0.20
C LYS A 108 9.23 -15.78 -0.71
N ASP A 109 9.70 -16.48 -1.76
CA ASP A 109 10.99 -16.18 -2.38
C ASP A 109 10.98 -14.78 -3.01
N LEU A 110 9.85 -14.39 -3.60
CA LEU A 110 9.64 -13.06 -4.18
C LEU A 110 9.59 -11.96 -3.11
N ASP A 111 8.86 -12.15 -2.02
CA ASP A 111 8.85 -11.21 -0.88
C ASP A 111 10.27 -10.97 -0.36
N LEU A 112 11.02 -12.05 -0.14
CA LEU A 112 12.40 -11.97 0.31
C LEU A 112 13.30 -11.28 -0.72
N LEU A 113 13.15 -11.62 -2.01
CA LEU A 113 13.90 -10.98 -3.10
C LEU A 113 13.63 -9.47 -3.13
N PHE A 114 12.37 -9.06 -3.12
CA PHE A 114 11.97 -7.65 -3.27
C PHE A 114 12.32 -6.82 -2.05
N LYS A 115 12.22 -7.37 -0.83
CA LYS A 115 12.72 -6.71 0.39
C LYS A 115 14.25 -6.55 0.36
N ASN A 116 14.99 -7.61 0.02
CA ASN A 116 16.45 -7.57 -0.07
C ASN A 116 16.98 -6.57 -1.11
N THR A 117 16.29 -6.49 -2.24
CA THR A 117 16.63 -5.59 -3.36
C THR A 117 15.94 -4.24 -3.26
N LYS A 118 15.16 -4.03 -2.19
CA LYS A 118 14.52 -2.77 -1.87
C LYS A 118 13.62 -2.23 -2.99
N VAL A 119 12.88 -3.10 -3.66
CA VAL A 119 11.95 -2.71 -4.74
C VAL A 119 10.89 -1.76 -4.16
N GLU A 120 11.01 -0.48 -4.49
CA GLU A 120 10.26 0.60 -3.83
C GLU A 120 8.74 0.45 -3.99
N GLU A 121 8.27 0.24 -5.22
CA GLU A 121 6.84 0.11 -5.52
C GLU A 121 6.22 -1.13 -4.86
N TYR A 122 6.99 -2.23 -4.76
CA TYR A 122 6.59 -3.40 -4.00
C TYR A 122 6.42 -3.06 -2.52
N LEU A 123 7.40 -2.40 -1.91
CA LEU A 123 7.36 -2.04 -0.48
C LEU A 123 6.21 -1.07 -0.18
N LYS A 124 5.94 -0.08 -1.06
CA LYS A 124 4.78 0.80 -0.93
C LYS A 124 3.48 -0.01 -0.82
N ARG A 125 3.27 -0.96 -1.73
CA ARG A 125 2.06 -1.80 -1.74
C ARG A 125 2.01 -2.80 -0.62
N TYR A 126 3.17 -3.34 -0.25
CA TYR A 126 3.33 -4.22 0.90
C TYR A 126 2.81 -3.53 2.18
N PHE A 127 3.32 -2.34 2.49
CA PHE A 127 2.85 -1.59 3.67
C PHE A 127 1.41 -1.09 3.51
N TYR A 128 1.03 -0.61 2.33
CA TYR A 128 -0.35 -0.18 2.09
C TYR A 128 -1.38 -1.30 2.24
N SER A 129 -0.96 -2.56 2.09
CA SER A 129 -1.82 -3.72 2.32
C SER A 129 -2.12 -3.98 3.80
N HIS A 130 -1.44 -3.28 4.72
CA HIS A 130 -1.67 -3.36 6.16
C HIS A 130 -3.10 -2.93 6.51
N ASN A 131 -3.70 -3.61 7.50
CA ASN A 131 -5.10 -3.37 7.88
C ASN A 131 -5.37 -1.95 8.39
N LEU A 132 -4.36 -1.27 8.93
CA LEU A 132 -4.43 0.16 9.29
C LEU A 132 -4.96 1.01 8.13
N PHE A 133 -4.39 0.84 6.92
CA PHE A 133 -4.82 1.61 5.75
C PHE A 133 -6.28 1.31 5.39
N ARG A 134 -6.73 0.05 5.53
CA ARG A 134 -8.14 -0.31 5.32
C ARG A 134 -9.07 0.37 6.32
N GLU A 135 -8.66 0.53 7.59
CA GLU A 135 -9.46 1.25 8.59
C GLU A 135 -9.57 2.74 8.23
N ILE A 136 -8.48 3.35 7.77
CA ILE A 136 -8.47 4.76 7.31
C ILE A 136 -9.30 4.93 6.03
N GLU A 137 -9.17 4.03 5.05
CA GLU A 137 -9.99 4.03 3.84
C GLU A 137 -11.49 3.96 4.16
N LYS A 138 -11.89 3.19 5.18
CA LYS A 138 -13.28 3.13 5.65
C LYS A 138 -13.72 4.48 6.25
N ILE A 139 -12.86 5.16 7.02
CA ILE A 139 -13.14 6.53 7.50
C ILE A 139 -13.36 7.47 6.32
N ILE A 140 -12.49 7.44 5.31
CA ILE A 140 -12.62 8.27 4.10
C ILE A 140 -13.91 7.90 3.34
N PHE A 141 -14.29 6.63 3.28
CA PHE A 141 -15.55 6.19 2.69
C PHE A 141 -16.78 6.71 3.46
N ILE A 142 -16.74 6.70 4.80
CA ILE A 142 -17.78 7.26 5.66
C ILE A 142 -17.95 8.76 5.39
N LEU A 143 -16.83 9.50 5.32
CA LEU A 143 -16.81 10.91 4.98
C LEU A 143 -17.39 11.17 3.57
N HIS A 144 -16.88 10.46 2.57
CA HIS A 144 -17.31 10.61 1.16
C HIS A 144 -18.79 10.30 0.98
N SER A 145 -19.30 9.28 1.65
CA SER A 145 -20.72 8.88 1.55
C SER A 145 -21.67 9.77 2.34
N SER A 146 -21.16 10.61 3.24
CA SER A 146 -21.94 11.60 3.99
C SER A 146 -22.02 12.95 3.27
N LYS A 147 -21.29 13.13 2.17
CA LYS A 147 -21.26 14.41 1.43
C LYS A 147 -22.65 14.79 0.93
N GLY A 148 -23.04 16.05 1.16
CA GLY A 148 -24.32 16.58 0.70
C GLY A 148 -25.52 16.16 1.55
N CYS A 149 -25.32 15.44 2.67
CA CYS A 149 -26.36 15.31 3.69
C CYS A 149 -26.71 16.72 4.20
N LYS A 150 -28.01 17.00 4.29
CA LYS A 150 -28.53 18.31 4.69
C LYS A 150 -28.28 18.53 6.17
N ASN A 151 -27.93 19.77 6.54
CA ASN A 151 -27.88 20.19 7.93
C ASN A 151 -29.27 20.10 8.56
N ASP A 152 -29.40 19.18 9.52
CA ASP A 152 -30.44 19.25 10.53
C ASP A 152 -29.99 20.22 11.65
N ASN A 153 -30.96 20.75 12.41
CA ASN A 153 -30.62 21.56 13.59
C ASN A 153 -29.86 20.68 14.59
N LEU A 154 -28.69 21.15 15.02
CA LEU A 154 -27.86 20.41 15.96
C LEU A 154 -28.48 20.45 17.36
N ASP A 155 -28.44 19.34 18.06
CA ASP A 155 -28.87 19.25 19.46
C ASP A 155 -27.71 18.92 20.41
N VAL A 156 -27.99 18.86 21.72
CA VAL A 156 -26.99 18.56 22.74
C VAL A 156 -26.35 17.18 22.53
N SER A 157 -27.09 16.22 21.98
CA SER A 157 -26.57 14.88 21.71
C SER A 157 -25.54 14.88 20.57
N ASP A 158 -25.72 15.74 19.56
CA ASP A 158 -24.75 15.97 18.49
C ASP A 158 -23.43 16.55 19.01
N PHE A 159 -23.49 17.46 19.99
CA PHE A 159 -22.28 17.99 20.63
C PHE A 159 -21.51 16.91 21.38
N ASN A 160 -22.19 16.01 22.09
CA ASN A 160 -21.54 14.88 22.76
C ASN A 160 -20.84 13.96 21.74
N LEU A 161 -21.48 13.69 20.60
CA LEU A 161 -20.89 12.90 19.51
C LEU A 161 -19.63 13.54 18.94
N LEU A 162 -19.65 14.86 18.76
CA LEU A 162 -18.49 15.61 18.27
C LEU A 162 -17.35 15.62 19.27
N TRP A 163 -17.63 15.74 20.57
CA TRP A 163 -16.61 15.65 21.61
C TRP A 163 -15.99 14.26 21.69
N GLU A 164 -16.80 13.20 21.62
CA GLU A 164 -16.30 11.82 21.56
C GLU A 164 -15.45 11.60 20.30
N LEU A 165 -15.89 12.11 19.14
CA LEU A 165 -15.10 12.08 17.92
C LEU A 165 -13.77 12.81 18.08
N LYS A 166 -13.78 13.99 18.70
CA LYS A 166 -12.58 14.78 19.01
C LYS A 166 -11.60 13.98 19.87
N ASP A 167 -12.07 13.34 20.94
CA ASP A 167 -11.21 12.53 21.80
C ASP A 167 -10.56 11.36 21.04
N ARG A 168 -11.30 10.73 20.12
CA ARG A 168 -10.76 9.65 19.28
C ARG A 168 -9.71 10.14 18.27
N VAL A 169 -9.97 11.24 17.55
CA VAL A 169 -8.99 11.79 16.60
C VAL A 169 -7.73 12.25 17.31
N VAL A 170 -7.85 12.94 18.46
CA VAL A 170 -6.72 13.38 19.27
C VAL A 170 -5.90 12.18 19.74
N SER A 171 -6.57 11.11 20.18
CA SER A 171 -5.88 9.89 20.61
C SER A 171 -5.10 9.25 19.46
N PHE A 172 -5.69 9.17 18.26
CA PHE A 172 -5.02 8.63 17.09
C PHE A 172 -3.83 9.51 16.65
N ASN A 173 -4.00 10.83 16.66
CA ASN A 173 -2.93 11.78 16.33
C ASN A 173 -1.77 11.70 17.30
N LYS A 174 -2.03 11.78 18.62
CA LYS A 174 -0.97 11.67 19.65
C LYS A 174 -0.22 10.34 19.58
N SER A 175 -0.92 9.23 19.31
CA SER A 175 -0.26 7.93 19.14
C SER A 175 0.62 7.90 17.89
N SER A 176 0.15 8.47 16.78
CA SER A 176 0.92 8.57 15.53
C SER A 176 2.16 9.44 15.69
N GLN A 177 2.00 10.63 16.31
CA GLN A 177 3.10 11.52 16.66
C GLN A 177 4.13 10.84 17.56
N THR A 178 3.68 10.17 18.64
CA THR A 178 4.58 9.49 19.57
C THR A 178 5.41 8.42 18.86
N LEU A 179 4.77 7.61 18.01
CA LEU A 179 5.49 6.60 17.23
C LEU A 179 6.44 7.22 16.21
N PHE A 180 6.04 8.30 15.53
CA PHE A 180 6.94 9.02 14.65
C PHE A 180 8.16 9.54 15.41
N ASP A 181 7.98 10.26 16.52
CA ASP A 181 9.07 10.85 17.32
C ASP A 181 10.04 9.79 17.84
N MET A 182 9.51 8.68 18.38
CA MET A 182 10.32 7.58 18.91
C MET A 182 11.13 6.87 17.82
N ASN A 183 10.58 6.73 16.62
CA ASN A 183 11.19 5.94 15.56
C ASN A 183 11.98 6.76 14.54
N ASN A 184 11.73 8.06 14.43
CA ASN A 184 12.44 8.96 13.51
C ASN A 184 13.95 8.93 13.78
N ILE A 185 14.37 8.97 15.05
CA ILE A 185 15.79 8.85 15.42
C ILE A 185 16.34 7.47 15.06
N ARG A 186 15.60 6.41 15.37
CA ARG A 186 16.01 5.02 15.11
C ARG A 186 16.22 4.79 13.62
N PHE A 187 15.26 5.15 12.78
CA PHE A 187 15.39 5.02 11.34
C PHE A 187 16.45 5.96 10.75
N LYS A 188 16.63 7.18 11.30
CA LYS A 188 17.73 8.10 10.94
C LYS A 188 19.12 7.57 11.22
N SER A 189 19.28 6.71 12.22
CA SER A 189 20.58 6.11 12.54
C SER A 189 21.00 4.98 11.59
N VAL A 190 20.08 4.45 10.78
CA VAL A 190 20.34 3.29 9.89
C VAL A 190 20.70 3.70 8.46
N TYR A 191 20.81 5.00 8.19
CA TYR A 191 21.23 5.52 6.88
C TYR A 191 22.64 5.04 6.46
N ASP A 192 23.43 4.51 7.39
CA ASP A 192 24.82 4.04 7.19
C ASP A 192 24.99 2.50 7.20
N ASP A 193 23.93 1.69 6.99
CA ASP A 193 24.06 0.21 6.89
C ASP A 193 24.17 -0.29 5.44
N PRO A 194 25.40 -0.49 4.90
CA PRO A 194 25.61 -0.95 3.52
C PRO A 194 25.20 -2.40 3.27
N GLU A 195 25.01 -3.21 4.32
CA GLU A 195 24.76 -4.65 4.19
C GLU A 195 23.27 -5.01 4.30
N ASN A 196 22.38 -4.02 4.48
CA ASN A 196 20.94 -4.21 4.68
C ASN A 196 20.59 -5.15 5.85
N LYS A 197 21.53 -5.40 6.78
CA LYS A 197 21.33 -6.32 7.89
C LYS A 197 20.19 -5.86 8.79
N ILE A 198 20.07 -4.55 8.96
CA ILE A 198 19.09 -3.93 9.84
C ILE A 198 17.74 -3.71 9.12
N LEU A 199 17.67 -3.84 7.79
CA LEU A 199 16.46 -3.52 7.03
C LEU A 199 15.27 -4.40 7.42
N PHE A 200 15.45 -5.72 7.54
CA PHE A 200 14.35 -6.61 7.92
C PHE A 200 13.85 -6.32 9.32
N GLU A 201 14.75 -6.11 10.28
CA GLU A 201 14.39 -5.72 11.65
C GLU A 201 13.58 -4.43 11.67
N LEU A 202 13.90 -3.47 10.80
CA LEU A 202 13.15 -2.22 10.69
C LEU A 202 11.80 -2.37 9.98
N ILE A 203 11.70 -3.25 8.97
CA ILE A 203 10.43 -3.58 8.32
C ILE A 203 9.50 -4.22 9.35
N ASP A 204 9.98 -5.23 10.08
CA ASP A 204 9.21 -5.92 11.11
C ASP A 204 8.80 -4.96 12.23
N HIS A 205 9.72 -4.11 12.69
CA HIS A 205 9.43 -3.08 13.69
C HIS A 205 8.40 -2.06 13.20
N LEU A 206 8.44 -1.67 11.91
CA LEU A 206 7.42 -0.80 11.34
C LEU A 206 6.06 -1.51 11.30
N GLU A 207 5.99 -2.79 10.94
CA GLU A 207 4.74 -3.56 10.99
C GLU A 207 4.14 -3.57 12.40
N GLU A 208 4.95 -3.75 13.44
CA GLU A 208 4.49 -3.66 14.84
C GLU A 208 3.92 -2.27 15.16
N CYS A 209 4.57 -1.20 14.71
CA CYS A 209 4.07 0.16 14.87
C CYS A 209 2.72 0.38 14.16
N LEU A 210 2.57 -0.16 12.94
CA LEU A 210 1.32 -0.06 12.18
C LEU A 210 0.19 -0.88 12.81
N GLU A 211 0.49 -2.05 13.38
CA GLU A 211 -0.49 -2.87 14.10
C GLU A 211 -0.94 -2.17 15.40
N TYR A 212 -0.05 -1.47 16.10
CA TYR A 212 -0.44 -0.64 17.23
C TYR A 212 -1.39 0.50 16.82
N LEU A 213 -1.06 1.23 15.75
CA LEU A 213 -1.91 2.33 15.25
C LEU A 213 -3.26 1.86 14.74
N LYS A 214 -3.33 0.64 14.19
CA LYS A 214 -4.58 0.04 13.70
C LYS A 214 -5.65 0.01 14.78
N GLU A 215 -5.31 -0.29 16.04
CA GLU A 215 -6.30 -0.30 17.13
C GLU A 215 -6.96 1.08 17.33
N TYR A 216 -6.17 2.15 17.23
CA TYR A 216 -6.66 3.52 17.34
C TYR A 216 -7.50 3.91 16.13
N ALA A 217 -7.05 3.54 14.92
CA ALA A 217 -7.80 3.77 13.70
C ALA A 217 -9.14 3.02 13.68
N GLU A 218 -9.20 1.80 14.21
CA GLU A 218 -10.45 1.03 14.32
C GLU A 218 -11.45 1.71 15.27
N ARG A 219 -11.00 2.14 16.46
CA ARG A 219 -11.86 2.89 17.40
C ARG A 219 -12.34 4.19 16.79
N LEU A 220 -11.47 4.88 16.05
CA LEU A 220 -11.81 6.10 15.35
C LEU A 220 -12.86 5.84 14.26
N ARG A 221 -12.68 4.79 13.44
CA ARG A 221 -13.67 4.37 12.44
C ARG A 221 -15.03 4.11 13.08
N VAL A 222 -15.10 3.37 14.18
CA VAL A 222 -16.36 3.09 14.90
C VAL A 222 -17.06 4.39 15.29
N GLN A 223 -16.31 5.38 15.78
CA GLN A 223 -16.88 6.69 16.12
C GLN A 223 -17.41 7.43 14.88
N PHE A 224 -16.68 7.40 13.76
CA PHE A 224 -17.16 7.97 12.50
C PHE A 224 -18.46 7.28 12.01
N GLU A 225 -18.58 5.96 12.16
CA GLU A 225 -19.81 5.22 11.83
C GLU A 225 -20.97 5.63 12.75
N GLU A 226 -20.70 5.83 14.03
CA GLU A 226 -21.70 6.27 14.99
C GLU A 226 -22.22 7.68 14.67
N VAL A 227 -21.32 8.62 14.38
CA VAL A 227 -21.69 9.98 13.93
C VAL A 227 -22.50 9.90 12.63
N LYS A 228 -22.04 9.12 11.64
CA LYS A 228 -22.77 8.94 10.38
C LYS A 228 -24.18 8.39 10.61
N LYS A 229 -24.34 7.43 11.52
CA LYS A 229 -25.62 6.79 11.82
C LYS A 229 -26.59 7.75 12.52
N LYS A 230 -26.09 8.55 13.47
CA LYS A 230 -26.91 9.45 14.27
C LYS A 230 -27.20 10.76 13.54
N ASN A 231 -26.17 11.40 12.99
CA ASN A 231 -26.30 12.66 12.27
C ASN A 231 -25.21 12.79 11.17
N PRO A 232 -25.47 12.30 9.94
CA PRO A 232 -24.49 12.36 8.85
C PRO A 232 -24.22 13.80 8.37
N ALA A 233 -25.07 14.77 8.73
CA ALA A 233 -24.85 16.17 8.37
C ALA A 233 -23.59 16.75 9.01
N ILE A 234 -23.22 16.28 10.21
CA ILE A 234 -21.96 16.63 10.88
C ILE A 234 -20.77 16.27 9.99
N LEU A 235 -20.76 15.07 9.41
CA LEU A 235 -19.69 14.61 8.53
C LEU A 235 -19.73 15.28 7.15
N SER A 236 -20.92 15.61 6.66
CA SER A 236 -21.10 16.46 5.48
C SER A 236 -20.45 17.83 5.69
N TYR A 237 -20.63 18.41 6.89
CA TYR A 237 -20.04 19.68 7.27
C TYR A 237 -18.52 19.58 7.41
N PHE A 238 -18.02 18.53 8.08
CA PHE A 238 -16.59 18.20 8.11
C PHE A 238 -16.01 18.18 6.70
N TRP A 239 -16.64 17.43 5.77
CA TRP A 239 -16.18 17.35 4.38
C TRP A 239 -16.08 18.72 3.73
N MET A 240 -17.12 19.54 3.90
CA MET A 240 -17.19 20.87 3.31
C MET A 240 -16.09 21.81 3.83
N VAL A 241 -15.79 21.76 5.13
CA VAL A 241 -14.80 22.63 5.77
C VAL A 241 -13.37 22.16 5.54
N CYS A 242 -13.14 20.85 5.55
CA CYS A 242 -11.82 20.26 5.32
C CYS A 242 -11.39 20.32 3.86
N LYS A 243 -12.31 20.10 2.91
CA LYS A 243 -11.96 20.06 1.48
C LYS A 243 -11.13 21.27 0.99
N PRO A 244 -11.44 22.53 1.34
CA PRO A 244 -10.65 23.68 0.91
C PRO A 244 -9.45 24.01 1.82
N ARG A 245 -9.24 23.26 2.92
CA ARG A 245 -8.23 23.54 3.95
C ARG A 245 -7.26 22.35 4.06
N SER A 246 -6.10 22.58 4.70
CA SER A 246 -5.04 21.57 4.94
C SER A 246 -4.45 20.95 3.67
N ASN A 247 -3.55 19.98 3.80
CA ASN A 247 -3.07 19.14 2.69
C ASN A 247 -4.15 18.16 2.17
N TRP A 248 -5.27 18.01 2.88
CA TRP A 248 -6.36 17.10 2.52
C TRP A 248 -7.16 17.55 1.31
N PHE A 249 -7.05 18.80 0.87
CA PHE A 249 -7.64 19.21 -0.42
C PHE A 249 -7.16 18.34 -1.59
N GLU A 250 -5.92 17.84 -1.52
CA GLU A 250 -5.35 16.95 -2.54
C GLU A 250 -5.99 15.55 -2.54
N LEU A 251 -6.62 15.14 -1.44
CA LEU A 251 -7.37 13.89 -1.31
C LEU A 251 -8.88 14.13 -1.54
N LEU A 252 -9.48 14.98 -0.72
CA LEU A 252 -10.93 15.23 -0.69
C LEU A 252 -11.42 15.99 -1.92
N GLY A 253 -10.58 16.89 -2.47
CA GLY A 253 -10.88 17.66 -3.68
C GLY A 253 -11.17 16.74 -4.87
N PRO A 254 -10.21 15.90 -5.30
CA PRO A 254 -10.44 14.93 -6.38
C PRO A 254 -11.56 13.92 -6.09
N LEU A 255 -11.75 13.53 -4.83
CA LEU A 255 -12.81 12.58 -4.45
C LEU A 255 -14.24 13.17 -4.52
N ASN A 256 -14.37 14.49 -4.62
CA ASN A 256 -15.67 15.15 -4.69
C ASN A 256 -16.53 14.63 -5.84
N ASP A 257 -15.91 14.44 -7.01
CA ASP A 257 -16.60 14.11 -8.26
C ASP A 257 -16.39 12.66 -8.69
N LEU A 258 -15.63 11.89 -7.89
CA LEU A 258 -15.33 10.49 -8.18
C LEU A 258 -16.24 9.54 -7.39
N PRO A 259 -16.52 8.36 -7.97
CA PRO A 259 -17.23 7.29 -7.27
C PRO A 259 -16.37 6.72 -6.13
N SER A 260 -17.03 6.13 -5.13
CA SER A 260 -16.37 5.67 -3.89
C SER A 260 -15.40 4.50 -4.10
N ASN A 261 -15.52 3.74 -5.19
CA ASN A 261 -14.56 2.70 -5.56
C ASN A 261 -13.18 3.26 -5.96
N GLU A 262 -13.06 4.57 -6.20
CA GLU A 262 -11.78 5.23 -6.46
C GLU A 262 -11.01 5.61 -5.19
N ILE A 263 -11.64 5.50 -4.00
CA ILE A 263 -11.02 5.90 -2.73
C ILE A 263 -9.69 5.19 -2.46
N PRO A 264 -9.58 3.84 -2.54
CA PRO A 264 -8.31 3.17 -2.29
C PRO A 264 -7.20 3.64 -3.21
N ARG A 265 -7.51 3.81 -4.51
CA ARG A 265 -6.53 4.29 -5.48
C ARG A 265 -6.10 5.71 -5.16
N ARG A 266 -7.03 6.62 -4.85
CA ARG A 266 -6.73 8.02 -4.56
C ARG A 266 -5.97 8.17 -3.24
N PHE A 267 -6.33 7.40 -2.22
CA PHE A 267 -5.65 7.42 -0.94
C PHE A 267 -4.21 6.91 -1.07
N PHE A 268 -3.98 5.81 -1.80
CA PHE A 268 -2.63 5.34 -2.13
C PHE A 268 -1.76 6.43 -2.77
N HIS A 269 -2.28 7.11 -3.81
CA HIS A 269 -1.53 8.18 -4.48
C HIS A 269 -1.31 9.37 -3.55
N PHE A 270 -2.31 9.76 -2.77
CA PHE A 270 -2.21 10.84 -1.80
C PHE A 270 -1.18 10.55 -0.69
N PHE A 271 -1.07 9.31 -0.24
CA PHE A 271 -0.17 8.90 0.84
C PHE A 271 1.29 8.84 0.37
N PHE A 272 1.53 8.41 -0.89
CA PHE A 272 2.89 8.25 -1.42
C PHE A 272 3.34 9.35 -2.39
N LYS A 273 2.53 10.39 -2.68
CA LYS A 273 2.84 11.43 -3.69
C LYS A 273 4.10 12.24 -3.42
N ARG A 274 4.40 12.56 -2.16
CA ARG A 274 5.50 13.45 -1.78
C ARG A 274 6.76 12.67 -1.40
N MET A 275 6.71 11.33 -1.48
CA MET A 275 7.83 10.50 -1.11
C MET A 275 9.05 10.82 -1.98
N PRO A 276 10.21 11.15 -1.39
CA PRO A 276 11.44 11.39 -2.14
C PRO A 276 11.82 10.17 -2.97
N SER A 277 12.06 10.39 -4.27
CA SER A 277 12.49 9.34 -5.19
C SER A 277 13.95 8.99 -4.95
N SER A 278 14.25 8.04 -4.04
CA SER A 278 15.50 7.24 -4.04
C SER A 278 15.84 6.51 -2.72
N PHE A 279 14.98 6.48 -1.69
CA PHE A 279 15.41 5.93 -0.39
C PHE A 279 14.39 5.02 0.29
N THR A 280 14.73 3.74 0.40
CA THR A 280 13.94 2.72 1.10
C THR A 280 13.86 2.96 2.61
N TYR A 281 14.93 3.42 3.24
CA TYR A 281 14.86 3.86 4.65
C TYR A 281 14.01 5.12 4.79
N GLY A 282 14.06 5.99 3.77
CA GLY A 282 13.14 7.12 3.63
C GLY A 282 11.69 6.65 3.64
N LEU A 283 11.34 5.61 2.90
CA LEU A 283 9.97 5.04 2.88
C LEU A 283 9.48 4.64 4.28
N LEU A 284 10.32 4.04 5.13
CA LEU A 284 9.89 3.60 6.47
C LEU A 284 9.53 4.79 7.38
N ILE A 285 10.38 5.83 7.40
CA ILE A 285 10.10 7.07 8.14
C ILE A 285 8.88 7.77 7.55
N TRP A 286 8.85 7.85 6.22
CA TRP A 286 7.80 8.48 5.46
C TRP A 286 6.42 7.90 5.78
N ILE A 287 6.31 6.59 5.93
CA ILE A 287 5.04 5.95 6.31
C ILE A 287 4.55 6.46 7.67
N LEU A 288 5.42 6.63 8.66
CA LEU A 288 5.01 7.17 9.97
C LEU A 288 4.72 8.66 9.91
N GLU A 289 5.51 9.42 9.15
CA GLU A 289 5.32 10.86 8.93
C GLU A 289 3.97 11.14 8.25
N GLU A 290 3.69 10.48 7.12
CA GLU A 290 2.41 10.64 6.43
C GLU A 290 1.23 10.11 7.26
N MET A 291 1.45 9.10 8.12
CA MET A 291 0.41 8.66 9.04
C MET A 291 0.08 9.72 10.10
N GLN A 292 1.09 10.44 10.59
CA GLN A 292 0.91 11.60 11.46
C GLN A 292 0.15 12.71 10.71
N ASP A 293 0.54 13.05 9.48
CA ASP A 293 -0.15 14.07 8.66
C ASP A 293 -1.63 13.71 8.39
N VAL A 294 -1.92 12.42 8.16
CA VAL A 294 -3.30 11.91 8.06
C VAL A 294 -4.04 12.12 9.38
N ALA A 295 -3.43 11.78 10.52
CA ALA A 295 -4.06 11.91 11.83
C ALA A 295 -4.30 13.38 12.21
N GLU A 296 -3.34 14.26 11.96
CA GLU A 296 -3.44 15.71 12.17
C GLU A 296 -4.56 16.30 11.31
N GLY A 297 -4.64 15.94 10.02
CA GLY A 297 -5.71 16.45 9.16
C GLY A 297 -7.11 15.97 9.54
N LEU A 298 -7.24 14.78 10.14
CA LEU A 298 -8.50 14.34 10.74
C LEU A 298 -8.84 15.17 11.99
N GLU A 299 -7.85 15.47 12.82
CA GLU A 299 -8.02 16.27 14.03
C GLU A 299 -8.43 17.72 13.71
N ASP A 300 -7.67 18.38 12.83
CA ASP A 300 -7.94 19.73 12.34
C ASP A 300 -9.36 19.85 11.79
N GLY A 301 -9.78 18.84 11.04
CA GLY A 301 -11.11 18.81 10.46
C GLY A 301 -12.24 18.77 11.49
N VAL A 302 -12.05 18.03 12.58
CA VAL A 302 -13.01 18.00 13.69
C VAL A 302 -13.00 19.34 14.42
N ASP A 303 -11.83 19.94 14.64
CA ASP A 303 -11.71 21.24 15.29
C ASP A 303 -12.38 22.36 14.50
N TRP A 304 -12.18 22.41 13.19
CA TRP A 304 -12.85 23.40 12.35
C TRP A 304 -14.35 23.20 12.31
N THR A 305 -14.80 21.94 12.30
CA THR A 305 -16.23 21.60 12.37
C THR A 305 -16.85 22.12 13.67
N LEU A 306 -16.22 21.83 14.81
CA LEU A 306 -16.64 22.29 16.13
C LEU A 306 -16.66 23.82 16.22
N GLN A 307 -15.57 24.47 15.80
CA GLN A 307 -15.43 25.93 15.88
C GLN A 307 -16.50 26.65 15.05
N ASP A 308 -16.73 26.21 13.82
CA ASP A 308 -17.71 26.82 12.93
C ASP A 308 -19.15 26.62 13.44
N ILE A 309 -19.46 25.44 13.99
CA ILE A 309 -20.76 25.16 14.62
C ILE A 309 -20.99 26.11 15.80
N LEU A 310 -20.02 26.21 16.71
CA LEU A 310 -20.11 27.06 17.89
C LEU A 310 -20.20 28.56 17.55
N ASN A 311 -19.66 28.98 16.42
CA ASN A 311 -19.75 30.37 15.97
C ASN A 311 -21.11 30.71 15.32
N LYS A 312 -21.85 29.73 14.79
CA LYS A 312 -23.18 29.96 14.21
C LYS A 312 -24.29 30.08 15.26
N GLU A 313 -24.05 29.56 16.46
CA GLU A 313 -24.98 29.61 17.60
C GLU A 313 -24.83 30.89 18.44
N LYS A 314 -23.86 31.77 18.13
CA LYS A 314 -23.62 33.05 18.80
C LYS A 314 -24.30 34.20 18.09
#